data_AF-A0A842USS2-F1
#
_entry.id   AF-A0A842USS2-F1
#
_cell.length_a   1.000
_cell.length_b   1.000
_cell.length_c   1.000
_cell.angle_alpha   90.00
_cell.angle_beta   90.00
_cell.angle_gamma   90.00
#
_symmetry.space_group_name_H-M   'P 1'
#
loop_
_entity.id
_entity.type
_entity.pdbx_description
1 polymer ?
#
loop_
_entity_poly.entity_id
_entity_poly.type
_entity_poly.pdbx_seq_one_letter_code
_entity_poly.pdbx_strand_id
1 'polypeptide(L)'
;MNELFLEKQKKLEEERKEVTKAISELKIRKIMKKPQVGYKYYEGISGIKAMWHEINETMNKTHIMKIYTGKKGSYQRLIGFFSIHHKTRKKKKVKELMIFPKEDIKLAKKKKR
;
A
#
# COMPACT_ATOMS: atom_id res chain seq x y z
N MET A 1 10.31 -26.36 -26.99
CA MET A 1 9.55 -25.93 -25.78
C MET A 1 9.99 -24.56 -25.25
N ASN A 2 11.25 -24.11 -25.37
CA ASN A 2 11.69 -22.80 -24.84
C ASN A 2 11.35 -21.56 -25.69
N GLU A 3 11.25 -21.68 -27.02
CA GLU A 3 11.02 -20.53 -27.91
C GLU A 3 9.66 -19.86 -27.70
N LEU A 4 8.61 -20.67 -27.52
CA LEU A 4 7.25 -20.17 -27.25
C LEU A 4 7.15 -19.36 -25.94
N PHE A 5 7.98 -19.68 -24.94
CA PHE A 5 8.04 -18.92 -23.69
C PHE A 5 8.80 -17.60 -23.84
N LEU A 6 9.88 -17.60 -24.65
CA LEU A 6 10.65 -16.40 -24.96
C LEU A 6 9.83 -15.40 -25.78
N GLU A 7 9.05 -15.87 -26.77
CA GLU A 7 8.13 -15.03 -27.53
C GLU A 7 7.02 -14.44 -26.65
N LYS A 8 6.42 -15.25 -25.77
CA LYS A 8 5.43 -14.75 -24.80
C LYS A 8 6.01 -13.70 -23.85
N GLN A 9 7.24 -13.88 -23.39
CA GLN A 9 7.91 -12.88 -22.54
C GLN A 9 8.15 -11.56 -23.28
N LYS A 10 8.66 -11.62 -24.52
CA LYS A 10 8.85 -10.43 -25.35
C LYS A 10 7.54 -9.67 -25.56
N LYS A 11 6.47 -10.39 -25.91
CA LYS A 11 5.14 -9.81 -26.10
C LYS A 11 4.61 -9.14 -24.83
N LEU A 12 4.79 -9.77 -23.67
CA LEU A 12 4.40 -9.20 -22.38
C LEU A 12 5.21 -7.94 -22.03
N GLU A 13 6.50 -7.88 -22.40
CA GLU A 13 7.30 -6.67 -22.21
C GLU A 13 6.87 -5.52 -23.11
N GLU A 14 6.51 -5.81 -24.35
CA GLU A 14 5.95 -4.83 -25.28
C GLU A 14 4.62 -4.27 -24.78
N GLU A 15 3.69 -5.14 -24.39
CA GLU A 15 2.41 -4.73 -23.79
C GLU A 15 2.63 -3.86 -22.55
N ARG A 16 3.60 -4.19 -21.69
CA ARG A 16 3.93 -3.35 -20.52
C ARG A 16 4.46 -1.98 -20.91
N LYS A 17 5.29 -1.89 -21.94
CA LYS A 17 5.82 -0.62 -22.44
C LYS A 17 4.70 0.25 -23.01
N GLU A 18 3.79 -0.34 -23.79
CA GLU A 18 2.63 0.35 -24.35
C GLU A 18 1.70 0.90 -23.26
N VAL A 19 1.38 0.07 -22.26
CA VAL A 19 0.57 0.48 -21.11
C VAL A 19 1.24 1.61 -20.34
N THR A 20 2.56 1.52 -20.11
CA THR A 20 3.30 2.57 -19.39
C THR A 20 3.29 3.89 -20.17
N LYS A 21 3.44 3.83 -21.49
CA LYS A 21 3.36 4.99 -22.38
C LYS A 21 1.97 5.61 -22.36
N ALA A 22 0.93 4.80 -22.49
CA ALA A 22 -0.46 5.27 -22.40
C ALA A 22 -0.75 5.94 -21.05
N ILE A 23 -0.27 5.36 -19.94
CA ILE A 23 -0.40 5.97 -18.60
C ILE A 23 0.33 7.32 -18.52
N SER A 24 1.51 7.43 -19.16
CA SER A 24 2.29 8.68 -19.14
C SER A 24 1.65 9.80 -19.95
N GLU A 25 0.89 9.46 -20.99
CA GLU A 25 0.16 10.42 -21.83
C GLU A 25 -1.16 10.87 -21.19
N LEU A 26 -1.66 10.18 -20.18
CA LEU A 26 -2.84 10.59 -19.44
C LEU A 26 -2.58 11.91 -18.70
N LYS A 27 -3.28 12.97 -19.12
CA LYS A 27 -3.27 14.25 -18.41
C LYS A 27 -3.76 14.07 -16.98
N ILE A 28 -2.88 14.35 -16.01
CA ILE A 28 -3.22 14.40 -14.59
C ILE A 28 -4.23 15.54 -14.39
N ARG A 29 -5.52 15.20 -14.22
CA ARG A 29 -6.52 16.17 -13.75
C ARG A 29 -6.19 16.55 -12.31
N LYS A 30 -5.63 17.74 -12.11
CA LYS A 30 -5.49 18.33 -10.77
C LYS A 30 -6.89 18.62 -10.22
N ILE A 31 -7.32 17.83 -9.24
CA ILE A 31 -8.57 18.07 -8.51
C ILE A 31 -8.32 19.32 -7.64
N MET A 32 -8.77 20.49 -8.11
CA MET A 32 -8.58 21.77 -7.41
C MET A 32 -9.50 21.95 -6.19
N LYS A 33 -10.54 21.14 -6.05
CA LYS A 33 -11.48 21.23 -4.93
C LYS A 33 -11.04 20.29 -3.83
N LYS A 34 -10.53 20.85 -2.72
CA LYS A 34 -10.50 20.11 -1.45
C LYS A 34 -11.94 19.73 -1.10
N PRO A 35 -12.24 18.45 -0.82
CA PRO A 35 -13.57 18.09 -0.36
C PRO A 35 -13.88 18.86 0.93
N GLN A 36 -15.09 19.42 1.03
CA GLN A 36 -15.57 20.10 2.24
C GLN A 36 -15.68 19.16 3.44
N VAL A 37 -15.66 17.85 3.18
CA VAL A 37 -15.85 16.80 4.16
C VAL A 37 -14.55 15.99 4.26
N GLY A 38 -13.99 15.89 5.47
CA GLY A 38 -12.72 15.18 5.72
C GLY A 38 -12.81 13.66 5.74
N TYR A 39 -13.99 13.09 5.49
CA TYR A 39 -14.24 11.65 5.51
C TYR A 39 -14.31 11.10 4.09
N LYS A 40 -13.65 9.96 3.84
CA LYS A 40 -13.69 9.22 2.58
C LYS A 40 -14.16 7.79 2.84
N TYR A 41 -15.10 7.34 2.02
CA TYR A 41 -15.59 5.96 2.05
C TYR A 41 -14.86 5.14 0.99
N TYR A 42 -14.28 4.02 1.42
CA TYR A 42 -13.59 3.07 0.56
C TYR A 42 -14.29 1.72 0.68
N GLU A 43 -14.77 1.20 -0.45
CA GLU A 43 -15.52 -0.06 -0.48
C GLU A 43 -14.81 -1.11 -1.33
N GLY A 44 -14.90 -2.37 -0.89
CA GLY A 44 -14.31 -3.51 -1.58
C GLY A 44 -12.77 -3.51 -1.60
N ILE A 45 -12.21 -4.46 -2.34
CA ILE A 45 -10.75 -4.65 -2.44
C ILE A 45 -10.08 -3.47 -3.16
N SER A 46 -10.72 -2.94 -4.21
CA SER A 46 -10.24 -1.77 -4.95
C SER A 46 -10.20 -0.52 -4.06
N GLY A 47 -11.25 -0.28 -3.27
CA GLY A 47 -11.29 0.81 -2.29
C GLY A 47 -10.19 0.68 -1.24
N ILE A 48 -10.01 -0.50 -0.66
CA ILE A 48 -8.92 -0.75 0.30
C ILE A 48 -7.57 -0.42 -0.34
N LYS A 49 -7.32 -0.79 -1.59
CA LYS A 49 -6.07 -0.46 -2.28
C LYS A 49 -5.89 1.06 -2.42
N ALA A 50 -6.90 1.76 -2.92
CA ALA A 50 -6.87 3.20 -3.09
C ALA A 50 -6.60 3.93 -1.76
N MET A 51 -7.27 3.51 -0.68
CA MET A 51 -7.05 4.03 0.67
C MET A 51 -5.57 3.95 1.09
N TRP A 52 -4.94 2.79 0.91
CA TRP A 52 -3.55 2.62 1.30
C TRP A 52 -2.57 3.40 0.43
N HIS A 53 -2.84 3.56 -0.87
CA HIS A 53 -2.06 4.42 -1.73
C HIS A 53 -2.13 5.89 -1.27
N GLU A 54 -3.33 6.38 -0.99
CA GLU A 54 -3.55 7.75 -0.52
C GLU A 54 -2.85 8.02 0.82
N ILE A 55 -2.96 7.09 1.78
CA ILE A 55 -2.26 7.17 3.07
C ILE A 55 -0.75 7.27 2.85
N ASN A 56 -0.18 6.49 1.93
CA ASN A 56 1.26 6.53 1.68
C ASN A 56 1.72 7.79 0.96
N GLU A 57 0.90 8.36 0.08
CA GLU A 57 1.21 9.62 -0.61
C GLU A 57 1.28 10.80 0.35
N THR A 58 0.36 10.84 1.32
CA THR A 58 0.28 11.92 2.32
C THR A 58 1.36 11.82 3.41
N MET A 59 1.86 10.62 3.69
CA MET A 59 2.85 10.39 4.76
C MET A 59 4.29 10.73 4.36
N ASN A 60 5.00 11.36 5.30
CA ASN A 60 6.43 11.65 5.21
C ASN A 60 7.14 11.42 6.57
N LYS A 61 8.45 11.70 6.65
CA LYS A 61 9.28 11.52 7.85
C LYS A 61 8.83 12.28 9.11
N THR A 62 8.03 13.34 8.98
CA THR A 62 7.54 14.13 10.13
C THR A 62 6.27 13.53 10.74
N HIS A 63 5.62 12.61 10.02
CA HIS A 63 4.39 11.97 10.49
C HIS A 63 4.70 10.78 11.40
N ILE A 64 3.90 10.63 12.46
CA ILE A 64 3.91 9.44 13.32
C ILE A 64 2.63 8.65 13.05
N MET A 65 2.77 7.49 12.42
CA MET A 65 1.66 6.58 12.17
C MET A 65 1.47 5.67 13.38
N LYS A 66 0.30 5.70 13.99
CA LYS A 66 -0.11 4.76 15.04
C LYS A 66 -0.92 3.63 14.41
N ILE A 67 -0.45 2.40 14.50
CA ILE A 67 -1.09 1.22 13.91
C ILE A 67 -1.69 0.38 15.04
N TYR A 68 -3.01 0.30 15.10
CA TYR A 68 -3.67 -0.64 16.01
C TYR A 68 -3.68 -2.03 15.39
N THR A 69 -3.04 -2.99 16.04
CA THR A 69 -3.09 -4.38 15.57
C THR A 69 -4.41 -5.00 16.04
N GLY A 70 -5.34 -5.22 15.11
CA GLY A 70 -6.56 -5.99 15.38
C GLY A 70 -6.25 -7.45 15.73
N LYS A 71 -7.26 -8.24 16.14
CA LYS A 71 -7.11 -9.68 16.38
C LYS A 71 -6.48 -10.36 15.15
N LYS A 72 -5.58 -11.33 15.36
CA LYS A 72 -4.81 -12.02 14.29
C LYS A 72 -5.65 -12.45 13.08
N GLY A 73 -6.86 -12.97 13.33
CA GLY A 73 -7.76 -13.43 12.27
C GLY A 73 -8.27 -12.34 11.33
N SER A 74 -8.39 -11.08 11.78
CA SER A 74 -8.99 -10.02 10.96
C SER A 74 -8.04 -9.47 9.89
N TYR A 75 -6.73 -9.50 10.14
CA TYR A 75 -5.74 -8.97 9.21
C TYR A 75 -5.01 -10.05 8.40
N GLN A 76 -5.23 -11.33 8.69
CA GLN A 76 -4.44 -12.43 8.12
C GLN A 76 -4.48 -12.45 6.59
N ARG A 77 -5.65 -12.17 5.99
CA ARG A 77 -5.85 -12.06 4.53
C ARG A 77 -5.19 -10.83 3.91
N LEU A 78 -4.84 -9.83 4.73
CA LEU A 78 -4.28 -8.54 4.30
C LEU A 78 -2.80 -8.39 4.66
N ILE A 79 -2.16 -9.41 5.26
CA ILE A 79 -0.74 -9.37 5.68
C ILE A 79 0.18 -9.04 4.50
N GLY A 80 -0.01 -9.73 3.36
CA GLY A 80 0.81 -9.50 2.16
C GLY A 80 0.70 -8.06 1.68
N PHE A 81 -0.51 -7.53 1.66
CA PHE A 81 -0.80 -6.15 1.26
C PHE A 81 -0.17 -5.12 2.20
N PHE A 82 -0.31 -5.34 3.51
CA PHE A 82 0.32 -4.51 4.53
C PHE A 82 1.85 -4.48 4.38
N SER A 83 2.47 -5.63 4.07
CA SER A 83 3.93 -5.73 3.94
C SER A 83 4.50 -4.84 2.82
N ILE A 84 3.79 -4.71 1.69
CA ILE A 84 4.20 -3.89 0.54
C ILE A 84 4.19 -2.41 0.92
N HIS A 85 3.11 -1.97 1.56
CA HIS A 85 2.97 -0.58 1.98
C HIS A 85 3.91 -0.22 3.15
N HIS A 86 4.15 -1.16 4.07
CA HIS A 86 5.15 -0.99 5.12
C HIS A 86 6.56 -0.80 4.55
N LYS A 87 6.97 -1.61 3.55
CA LYS A 87 8.25 -1.42 2.84
C LYS A 87 8.36 -0.02 2.24
N THR A 88 7.29 0.47 1.63
CA THR A 88 7.22 1.80 1.02
C THR A 88 7.40 2.91 2.07
N ARG A 89 6.74 2.81 3.22
CA ARG A 89 6.86 3.78 4.31
C ARG A 89 8.21 3.74 5.01
N LYS A 90 8.82 2.56 5.13
CA LYS A 90 10.19 2.42 5.63
C LYS A 90 11.19 3.17 4.73
N LYS A 91 11.04 3.09 3.41
CA LYS A 91 11.84 3.90 2.46
C LYS A 91 11.64 5.40 2.68
N LYS A 92 10.41 5.84 2.95
CA LYS A 92 10.08 7.24 3.28
C LYS A 92 10.48 7.67 4.71
N LYS A 93 11.09 6.79 5.51
CA LYS A 93 11.47 7.01 6.91
C LYS A 93 10.31 7.50 7.79
N VAL A 94 9.10 7.02 7.52
CA VAL A 94 7.91 7.33 8.34
C VAL A 94 8.06 6.64 9.70
N LYS A 95 7.80 7.36 10.80
CA LYS A 95 7.81 6.77 12.14
C LYS A 95 6.54 5.97 12.36
N GLU A 96 6.65 4.69 12.67
CA GLU A 96 5.51 3.80 12.92
C GLU A 96 5.51 3.34 14.38
N LEU A 97 4.37 3.48 15.06
CA LEU A 97 4.13 2.99 16.42
C LEU A 97 3.01 1.94 16.38
N MET A 98 3.36 0.68 16.61
CA MET A 98 2.37 -0.38 16.73
C MET A 98 1.78 -0.39 18.15
N ILE A 99 0.46 -0.33 18.23
CA ILE A 99 -0.33 -0.44 19.45
C ILE A 99 -0.93 -1.84 19.47
N PHE A 100 -0.52 -2.63 20.46
CA PHE A 100 -1.00 -4.00 20.64
C PHE A 100 -2.13 -4.05 21.67
N PRO A 101 -3.15 -4.91 21.47
CA PRO A 101 -4.11 -5.25 22.51
C PRO A 101 -3.38 -5.73 23.78
N LYS A 102 -3.96 -5.48 24.96
CA LYS A 102 -3.33 -5.85 26.25
C LYS A 102 -2.93 -7.34 26.31
N GLU A 103 -3.73 -8.20 25.69
CA GLU A 103 -3.52 -9.65 25.59
C GLU A 103 -2.25 -10.02 24.78
N ASP A 104 -1.89 -9.20 23.79
CA ASP A 104 -0.79 -9.44 22.85
C ASP A 104 0.51 -8.69 23.21
N ILE A 105 0.55 -7.99 24.35
CA ILE A 105 1.75 -7.25 24.81
C ILE A 105 2.96 -8.19 24.98
N LYS A 106 2.74 -9.47 25.35
CA LYS A 106 3.82 -10.47 25.48
C LYS A 106 4.50 -10.77 24.14
N LEU A 107 3.76 -10.79 23.03
CA LEU A 107 4.29 -10.95 21.67
C LEU A 107 5.11 -9.73 21.23
N ALA A 108 4.68 -8.52 21.60
CA ALA A 108 5.37 -7.28 21.26
C ALA A 108 6.77 -7.18 21.90
N LYS A 109 6.93 -7.67 23.15
CA LYS A 109 8.24 -7.68 23.84
C LYS A 109 9.26 -8.60 23.17
N LYS A 110 8.82 -9.69 22.52
CA LYS A 110 9.71 -10.68 21.88
C LYS A 110 10.34 -10.17 20.58
N LYS A 111 9.73 -9.18 19.91
CA LYS A 111 10.20 -8.57 18.64
C LYS A 111 11.19 -7.41 18.82
N LYS A 112 11.41 -6.93 20.05
CA LYS A 112 12.35 -5.84 20.38
C LYS A 112 13.78 -6.32 20.63
N ARG A 113 14.01 -7.63 20.68
CA ARG A 113 15.35 -8.25 20.63
C ARG A 113 15.65 -8.60 19.18
#